data_AF-A0A4R0NH09-F1
#
_entry.id   AF-A0A4R0NH09-F1
#
_cell.length_a   1.000
_cell.length_b   1.000
_cell.length_c   1.000
_cell.angle_alpha   90.00
_cell.angle_beta   90.00
_cell.angle_gamma   90.00
#
_symmetry.space_group_name_H-M   'P 1'
#
loop_
_entity.id
_entity.type
_entity.pdbx_description
1 polymer ?
#
loop_
_entity_poly.entity_id
_entity_poly.type
_entity_poly.pdbx_seq_one_letter_code
_entity_poly.pdbx_strand_id
1 'polypeptide(L)'
;MKILITGGRSASALKLLKAFANDKVVLADYGEMPSIVTPHYHFISLGERNDDIIAHNLLNHCLDEVVDAVLPLHHFELEEIAKSAVLFEEFNIKVLMPDTDQIIHLK
;
A
#
# COMPACT_ATOMS: atom_id res chain seq x y z
N MET A 1 7.98 -12.25 2.59
CA MET A 1 8.20 -10.84 2.21
C MET A 1 7.39 -9.93 3.12
N LYS A 2 7.77 -8.65 3.20
CA LYS A 2 6.98 -7.59 3.83
C LYS A 2 6.31 -6.78 2.72
N ILE A 3 5.00 -6.62 2.77
CA ILE A 3 4.21 -6.01 1.70
C ILE A 3 3.39 -4.87 2.27
N LEU A 4 3.45 -3.68 1.66
CA LEU A 4 2.54 -2.58 1.95
C LEU A 4 1.32 -2.66 1.01
N ILE A 5 0.12 -2.68 1.58
CA ILE A 5 -1.14 -2.67 0.83
C ILE A 5 -1.89 -1.40 1.20
N THR A 6 -2.21 -0.56 0.21
CA THR A 6 -3.00 0.66 0.46
C THR A 6 -4.50 0.33 0.58
N GLY A 7 -5.33 1.30 0.98
CA GLY A 7 -6.75 1.05 1.22
C GLY A 7 -7.01 0.07 2.36
N GLY A 8 -6.13 0.02 3.37
CA GLY A 8 -6.17 -0.89 4.51
C GLY A 8 -7.48 -0.95 5.29
N ARG A 9 -8.33 0.08 5.23
CA ARG A 9 -9.68 0.08 5.83
C ARG A 9 -10.74 -0.63 4.99
N SER A 10 -10.43 -0.96 3.74
CA SER A 10 -11.37 -1.58 2.81
C SER A 10 -11.50 -3.08 3.04
N ALA A 11 -12.67 -3.62 2.70
CA ALA A 11 -12.87 -5.06 2.67
C ALA A 11 -11.94 -5.76 1.65
N SER A 12 -11.56 -5.08 0.56
CA SER A 12 -10.64 -5.62 -0.45
C SER A 12 -9.24 -5.85 0.14
N ALA A 13 -8.67 -4.86 0.83
CA ALA A 13 -7.37 -5.00 1.48
C ALA A 13 -7.37 -6.12 2.55
N LEU A 14 -8.42 -6.19 3.38
CA LEU A 14 -8.53 -7.23 4.41
C LEU A 14 -8.68 -8.63 3.82
N LYS A 15 -9.34 -8.79 2.66
CA LYS A 15 -9.42 -10.08 1.96
C LYS A 15 -8.05 -10.52 1.46
N LEU A 16 -7.21 -9.58 1.00
CA LEU A 16 -5.87 -9.87 0.48
C LEU A 16 -4.92 -10.42 1.55
N LEU A 17 -5.16 -10.18 2.84
CA LEU A 17 -4.39 -10.82 3.92
C LEU A 17 -4.34 -12.35 3.79
N LYS A 18 -5.41 -12.97 3.27
CA LYS A 18 -5.46 -14.42 3.05
C LYS A 18 -4.53 -14.88 1.93
N ALA A 19 -4.36 -14.05 0.89
CA ALA A 19 -3.44 -14.34 -0.21
C ALA A 19 -1.97 -14.24 0.23
N PHE A 20 -1.70 -13.43 1.26
CA PHE A 20 -0.38 -13.16 1.81
C PHE A 20 -0.18 -13.78 3.20
N ALA A 21 -0.81 -14.94 3.48
CA ALA A 21 -0.85 -15.53 4.82
C ALA A 21 0.55 -15.87 5.41
N ASN A 22 1.55 -16.09 4.55
CA ASN A 22 2.92 -16.39 4.95
C ASN A 22 3.84 -15.15 4.96
N ASP A 23 3.29 -13.98 4.66
CA ASP A 23 4.01 -12.72 4.55
C ASP A 23 3.63 -11.77 5.69
N LYS A 24 4.42 -10.71 5.87
CA LYS A 24 4.10 -9.61 6.78
C LYS A 24 3.41 -8.51 5.99
N VAL A 25 2.21 -8.13 6.39
CA VAL A 25 1.42 -7.12 5.66
C VAL A 25 1.36 -5.82 6.46
N VAL A 26 1.72 -4.72 5.82
CA VAL A 26 1.48 -3.37 6.32
C VAL A 26 0.22 -2.85 5.63
N LEU A 27 -0.85 -2.67 6.40
CA LEU A 27 -2.09 -2.08 5.89
C LEU A 27 -2.01 -0.57 6.04
N ALA A 28 -1.82 0.12 4.92
CA ALA A 28 -1.72 1.57 4.89
C ALA A 28 -2.99 2.17 4.28
N ASP A 29 -3.40 3.36 4.72
CA ASP A 29 -4.44 4.15 4.04
C ASP A 29 -4.35 5.61 4.54
N TYR A 30 -5.07 6.52 3.90
CA TYR A 30 -5.02 7.95 4.18
C TYR A 30 -5.90 8.33 5.39
N GLY A 31 -5.44 9.28 6.19
CA GLY A 31 -6.08 9.72 7.41
C GLY A 31 -5.86 8.76 8.58
N GLU A 32 -6.74 8.83 9.59
CA GLU A 32 -6.56 8.08 10.82
C GLU A 32 -6.71 6.56 10.62
N MET A 33 -5.80 5.80 11.25
CA MET A 33 -5.79 4.34 11.25
C MET A 33 -5.88 3.76 12.64
N PRO A 34 -6.48 2.56 12.80
CA PRO A 34 -6.46 1.83 14.06
C PRO A 34 -5.03 1.47 14.48
N SER A 35 -4.72 1.55 15.78
CA SER A 35 -3.44 1.10 16.33
C SER A 35 -3.39 -0.42 16.56
N ILE A 36 -3.86 -1.21 15.59
CA ILE A 36 -3.87 -2.68 15.67
C ILE A 36 -2.54 -3.22 15.14
N VAL A 37 -1.87 -4.03 15.96
CA VAL A 37 -0.63 -4.73 15.62
C VAL A 37 -0.82 -6.21 15.91
N THR A 38 -0.55 -7.05 14.92
CA THR A 38 -0.58 -8.51 15.02
C THR A 38 0.75 -9.08 14.52
N PRO A 39 1.04 -10.38 14.75
CA PRO A 39 2.24 -11.00 14.20
C PRO A 39 2.32 -11.00 12.66
N HIS A 40 1.17 -10.93 11.99
CA HIS A 40 1.06 -11.01 10.52
C HIS A 40 0.84 -9.66 9.85
N TYR A 41 0.16 -8.73 10.52
CA TYR A 41 -0.11 -7.42 9.95
C TYR A 41 -0.25 -6.33 11.01
N HIS A 42 0.01 -5.10 10.60
CA HIS A 42 -0.27 -3.89 11.37
C HIS A 42 -0.77 -2.78 10.45
N PHE A 43 -1.34 -1.73 11.02
CA PHE A 43 -1.81 -0.58 10.27
C PHE A 43 -0.87 0.61 10.42
N ILE A 44 -0.76 1.40 9.34
CA ILE A 44 -0.07 2.70 9.36
C ILE A 44 -0.92 3.75 8.64
N SER A 45 -0.83 5.00 9.10
CA SER A 45 -1.42 6.13 8.38
C SER A 45 -0.45 6.64 7.31
N LEU A 46 -0.96 6.92 6.11
CA LEU A 46 -0.24 7.63 5.06
C LEU A 46 -0.31 9.16 5.21
N GLY A 47 -0.92 9.65 6.31
CA GLY A 47 -1.20 11.07 6.51
C GLY A 47 -2.39 11.57 5.71
N GLU A 48 -2.47 12.89 5.55
CA GLU A 48 -3.50 13.53 4.71
C GLU A 48 -3.25 13.23 3.23
N ARG A 49 -4.33 12.98 2.48
CA ARG A 49 -4.24 12.73 1.05
C ARG A 49 -3.75 13.99 0.33
N ASN A 50 -2.67 13.86 -0.42
CA ASN A 50 -2.16 14.88 -1.30
C ASN A 50 -1.78 14.26 -2.65
N ASP A 51 -2.60 14.55 -3.66
CA ASP A 51 -2.51 13.95 -4.99
C ASP A 51 -1.22 14.36 -5.73
N ASP A 52 -0.62 15.49 -5.38
CA ASP A 52 0.61 15.99 -6.02
C ASP A 52 1.87 15.21 -5.61
N ILE A 53 1.80 14.41 -4.53
CA ILE A 53 2.97 13.72 -3.96
C ILE A 53 2.73 12.23 -3.67
N ILE A 54 1.70 11.61 -4.27
CA ILE A 54 1.28 10.24 -3.93
C ILE A 54 2.42 9.23 -4.03
N ALA A 55 3.11 9.19 -5.17
CA ALA A 55 4.20 8.24 -5.39
C ALA A 55 5.37 8.46 -4.42
N HIS A 56 5.74 9.72 -4.18
CA HIS A 56 6.82 10.06 -3.26
C HIS A 56 6.46 9.71 -1.80
N ASN A 57 5.25 10.05 -1.37
CA ASN A 57 4.76 9.73 -0.03
C ASN A 57 4.74 8.22 0.21
N LEU A 58 4.19 7.45 -0.74
CA LEU A 58 4.18 5.99 -0.64
C LEU A 58 5.58 5.39 -0.65
N LEU A 59 6.50 5.91 -1.46
CA LEU A 59 7.89 5.46 -1.45
C LEU A 59 8.54 5.68 -0.08
N ASN A 60 8.38 6.85 0.53
CA ASN A 60 8.91 7.13 1.86
C ASN A 60 8.37 6.13 2.90
N HIS A 61 7.06 5.87 2.90
CA HIS A 61 6.47 4.86 3.78
C HIS A 61 6.98 3.45 3.50
N CYS A 62 7.23 3.09 2.24
CA CYS A 62 7.83 1.81 1.90
C CYS A 62 9.25 1.67 2.45
N LEU A 63 10.04 2.76 2.42
CA LEU A 63 11.40 2.81 2.96
C LEU A 63 11.41 2.74 4.49
N ASP A 64 10.57 3.54 5.16
CA ASP A 64 10.45 3.57 6.62
C ASP A 64 10.04 2.20 7.17
N GLU A 65 9.10 1.53 6.49
CA GLU A 65 8.65 0.20 6.84
C GLU A 65 9.57 -0.91 6.32
N VAL A 66 10.57 -0.60 5.49
CA VAL A 66 11.47 -1.60 4.89
C VAL A 66 10.68 -2.74 4.24
N VAL A 67 9.75 -2.38 3.34
CA VAL A 67 8.92 -3.36 2.62
C VAL A 67 9.60 -3.84 1.34
N ASP A 68 9.33 -5.08 0.96
CA ASP A 68 9.82 -5.69 -0.28
C ASP A 68 8.88 -5.38 -1.47
N ALA A 69 7.62 -5.02 -1.21
CA ALA A 69 6.62 -4.76 -2.24
C ALA A 69 5.54 -3.78 -1.78
N VAL A 70 4.95 -3.08 -2.75
CA VAL A 70 3.80 -2.19 -2.57
C VAL A 70 2.65 -2.62 -3.50
N LEU A 71 1.43 -2.68 -2.97
CA LEU A 71 0.20 -2.95 -3.72
C LEU A 71 -0.78 -1.79 -3.48
N PRO A 72 -0.83 -0.80 -4.37
CA PRO A 72 -1.81 0.28 -4.31
C PRO A 72 -3.18 -0.24 -4.75
N LEU A 73 -4.22 0.05 -3.97
CA LEU A 73 -5.59 -0.33 -4.26
C LEU A 73 -6.46 0.86 -4.69
N HIS A 74 -6.13 2.09 -4.31
CA HIS A 74 -6.94 3.23 -4.71
C HIS A 74 -6.65 3.63 -6.14
N HIS A 75 -7.71 3.90 -6.92
CA HIS A 75 -7.59 4.25 -8.33
C HIS A 75 -6.67 5.45 -8.58
N PHE A 76 -6.73 6.47 -7.73
CA PHE A 76 -5.92 7.69 -7.86
C PHE A 76 -4.42 7.47 -7.63
N GLU A 77 -4.02 6.35 -7.01
CA GLU A 77 -2.62 6.01 -6.77
C GLU A 77 -1.96 5.36 -7.99
N LEU A 78 -2.76 4.66 -8.82
CA LEU A 78 -2.25 3.73 -9.81
C LEU A 78 -1.41 4.41 -10.90
N GLU A 79 -1.89 5.53 -11.43
CA GLU A 79 -1.21 6.23 -12.52
C GLU A 79 0.16 6.76 -12.06
N GLU A 80 0.21 7.44 -10.92
CA GLU A 80 1.43 8.05 -10.40
C GLU A 80 2.46 7.02 -9.96
N ILE A 81 2.02 5.90 -9.37
CA ILE A 81 2.91 4.78 -9.01
C ILE A 81 3.42 4.08 -10.26
N ALA A 82 2.59 3.87 -11.28
CA ALA A 82 3.02 3.25 -12.52
C ALA A 82 4.10 4.10 -13.23
N LYS A 83 3.93 5.42 -13.27
CA LYS A 83 4.96 6.36 -13.78
C LYS A 83 6.25 6.29 -12.98
N SER A 84 6.15 6.06 -11.67
CA SER A 84 7.29 6.04 -10.75
C SER A 84 7.86 4.65 -10.50
N ALA A 85 7.37 3.59 -11.16
CA ALA A 85 7.71 2.20 -10.83
C ALA A 85 9.22 1.92 -10.86
N VAL A 86 9.93 2.52 -11.83
CA VAL A 86 11.40 2.43 -11.93
C VAL A 86 12.08 2.91 -10.65
N LEU A 87 11.61 4.00 -10.04
CA LEU A 87 12.17 4.53 -8.80
C LEU A 87 11.98 3.53 -7.64
N PHE A 88 10.82 2.90 -7.53
CA PHE A 88 10.60 1.86 -6.51
C PHE A 88 11.55 0.66 -6.72
N GLU A 89 11.76 0.25 -7.97
CA GLU A 89 12.68 -0.83 -8.31
C GLU A 89 14.14 -0.51 -7.97
N GLU A 90 14.58 0.74 -8.11
CA GLU A 90 15.92 1.19 -7.68
C GLU A 90 16.15 0.96 -6.18
N PHE A 91 15.08 0.98 -5.37
CA PHE A 91 15.11 0.68 -3.94
C PHE A 91 14.77 -0.78 -3.61
N ASN A 92 14.72 -1.67 -4.61
CA ASN A 92 14.31 -3.07 -4.47
C ASN A 92 12.86 -3.27 -3.96
N ILE A 93 11.99 -2.29 -4.16
CA ILE A 93 10.57 -2.38 -3.81
C ILE A 93 9.81 -2.79 -5.06
N LYS A 94 9.18 -3.97 -5.02
CA LYS A 94 8.37 -4.44 -6.13
C LYS A 94 7.01 -3.73 -6.15
N VAL A 95 6.67 -3.15 -7.29
CA VAL A 95 5.34 -2.57 -7.51
C VAL A 95 4.40 -3.67 -8.02
N LEU A 96 3.42 -4.04 -7.21
CA LEU A 96 2.34 -4.95 -7.57
C LEU A 96 1.13 -4.13 -8.04
N MET A 97 0.47 -4.53 -9.11
CA MET A 97 -0.75 -3.86 -9.58
C MET A 97 -1.99 -4.69 -9.18
N PRO A 98 -3.08 -4.04 -8.72
CA PRO A 98 -4.30 -4.72 -8.39
C PRO A 98 -5.04 -5.20 -9.65
N ASP A 99 -5.80 -6.28 -9.49
CA ASP A 99 -6.81 -6.68 -10.48
C ASP A 99 -7.98 -5.68 -10.48
N THR A 100 -8.75 -5.62 -11.58
CA THR A 100 -9.83 -4.64 -11.73
C THR A 100 -10.89 -4.69 -10.61
N ASP A 101 -11.18 -5.88 -10.06
CA ASP A 101 -12.14 -6.07 -8.97
C ASP A 101 -11.60 -5.67 -7.59
N GLN A 102 -10.29 -5.46 -7.47
CA GLN A 102 -9.61 -5.04 -6.25
C GLN A 102 -9.49 -3.51 -6.15
N ILE A 103 -9.59 -2.81 -7.29
CA ILE A 103 -9.45 -1.35 -7.37
C ILE A 103 -10.58 -0.67 -6.60
N ILE A 104 -10.19 0.23 -5.69
CA ILE A 104 -11.08 1.06 -4.91
C ILE A 104 -11.27 2.37 -5.67
N HIS A 105 -12.52 2.59 -6.12
CA HIS A 105 -12.95 3.87 -6.65
C HIS A 105 -13.54 4.69 -5.50
N LEU A 106 -12.81 5.70 -5.04
CA LEU A 106 -13.41 6.70 -4.16
C LEU A 106 -14.50 7.45 -4.93
N LYS A 107 -15.65 7.66 -4.28
CA LYS A 107 -16.71 8.55 -4.75
C LYS A 107 -16.43 9.98 -4.33
#